data_AF-A0A497HX75-F1
#
_entry.id   AF-A0A497HX75-F1
#
_cell.length_a   1.000
_cell.length_b   1.000
_cell.length_c   1.000
_cell.angle_alpha   90.00
_cell.angle_beta   90.00
_cell.angle_gamma   90.00
#
_symmetry.space_group_name_H-M   'P 1'
#
loop_
_entity.id
_entity.type
_entity.pdbx_description
1 polymer ?
#
loop_
_entity_poly.entity_id
_entity_poly.type
_entity_poly.pdbx_seq_one_letter_code
_entity_poly.pdbx_strand_id
1 'polypeptide(L)'
;QQERTISEAFAQTMTGATLVDMMSLALLIGSGGVLSHAPRRVQSAMMMLDAFQPEGITMLTVDSIFMMPHLGVLSNVHEEAATEVFDRDCLIRLGSAIAPKGTSKEGKPCMNLTVILPDGRKIEREVKFGEFFKIPLGVGEKAKVVIEPDKNFDVGAGKGKRLEGEVEGGVVGVIVDCRGRPLLIPEDPEERVEKLSSWIESLEVYPIEAYNKLVSSK
;
A
#
# COMPACT_ATOMS: atom_id res chain seq x y z
N GLN A 1 8.62 -24.99 -6.04
CA GLN A 1 7.88 -23.83 -6.57
C GLN A 1 7.48 -24.20 -7.98
N GLN A 2 6.19 -24.21 -8.31
CA GLN A 2 5.72 -24.66 -9.63
C GLN A 2 5.73 -23.45 -10.56
N GLU A 3 6.61 -23.43 -11.55
CA GLU A 3 6.58 -22.44 -12.63
C GLU A 3 5.28 -22.62 -13.41
N ARG A 4 4.45 -21.58 -13.46
CA ARG A 4 3.14 -21.60 -14.11
C ARG A 4 3.10 -20.56 -15.21
N THR A 5 2.55 -20.94 -16.36
CA THR A 5 2.60 -20.12 -17.58
C THR A 5 1.52 -19.03 -17.58
N ILE A 6 1.75 -17.94 -18.31
CA ILE A 6 0.79 -16.84 -18.49
C ILE A 6 -0.58 -17.35 -18.98
N SER A 7 -0.61 -18.43 -19.76
CA SER A 7 -1.84 -19.07 -20.24
C SER A 7 -2.73 -19.63 -19.11
N GLU A 8 -2.14 -20.13 -18.02
CA GLU A 8 -2.89 -20.62 -16.86
C GLU A 8 -3.55 -19.47 -16.09
N ALA A 9 -2.91 -18.29 -16.07
CA ALA A 9 -3.47 -17.09 -15.46
C ALA A 9 -4.77 -16.64 -16.17
N PHE A 10 -4.82 -16.70 -17.50
CA PHE A 10 -6.02 -16.30 -18.26
C PHE A 10 -7.16 -17.34 -18.17
N ALA A 11 -6.85 -18.63 -18.03
CA ALA A 11 -7.86 -19.69 -17.95
C ALA A 11 -8.67 -19.67 -16.63
N GLN A 12 -8.05 -19.23 -15.53
CA GLN A 12 -8.65 -19.27 -14.19
C GLN A 12 -9.66 -18.16 -13.90
N THR A 13 -9.71 -17.11 -14.74
CA THR A 13 -10.73 -16.05 -14.68
C THR A 13 -12.17 -16.59 -14.75
N MET A 14 -12.37 -17.82 -15.25
CA MET A 14 -13.68 -18.49 -15.36
C MET A 14 -14.23 -19.02 -14.02
N THR A 15 -13.42 -19.16 -12.97
CA THR A 15 -13.87 -19.71 -11.67
C THR A 15 -14.09 -18.67 -10.58
N GLY A 16 -13.87 -17.38 -10.86
CA GLY A 16 -14.04 -16.29 -9.89
C GLY A 16 -13.03 -16.26 -8.73
N ALA A 17 -12.03 -17.15 -8.73
CA ALA A 17 -10.94 -17.16 -7.76
C ALA A 17 -9.78 -16.28 -8.25
N THR A 18 -9.26 -15.40 -7.40
CA THR A 18 -8.11 -14.56 -7.72
C THR A 18 -6.84 -15.42 -7.71
N LEU A 19 -5.95 -15.22 -8.68
CA LEU A 19 -4.65 -15.89 -8.74
C LEU A 19 -3.69 -15.44 -7.63
N VAL A 20 -3.94 -14.25 -7.10
CA VAL A 20 -3.09 -13.57 -6.14
C VAL A 20 -3.76 -13.63 -4.78
N ASP A 21 -3.04 -14.18 -3.80
CA ASP A 21 -3.38 -14.05 -2.38
C ASP A 21 -2.79 -12.75 -1.85
N MET A 22 -3.67 -11.76 -1.64
CA MET A 22 -3.29 -10.42 -1.21
C MET A 22 -2.61 -10.38 0.16
N MET A 23 -2.84 -11.36 1.03
CA MET A 23 -2.18 -11.43 2.34
C MET A 23 -0.70 -11.84 2.23
N SER A 24 -0.38 -12.63 1.21
CA SER A 24 0.99 -13.09 0.94
C SER A 24 1.76 -12.15 -0.01
N LEU A 25 1.11 -11.10 -0.52
CA LEU A 25 1.68 -10.19 -1.50
C LEU A 25 2.73 -9.28 -0.85
N ALA A 26 4.01 -9.63 -1.05
CA ALA A 26 5.12 -8.88 -0.48
C ALA A 26 5.44 -7.56 -1.22
N LEU A 27 5.19 -7.50 -2.54
CA LEU A 27 5.58 -6.39 -3.40
C LEU A 27 4.50 -6.12 -4.46
N LEU A 28 4.08 -4.87 -4.56
CA LEU A 28 3.20 -4.35 -5.60
C LEU A 28 3.97 -3.30 -6.42
N ILE A 29 4.10 -3.53 -7.73
CA ILE A 29 4.80 -2.62 -8.65
C ILE A 29 3.76 -1.98 -9.58
N GLY A 30 3.57 -0.68 -9.45
CA GLY A 30 2.74 0.11 -10.35
C GLY A 30 3.52 0.54 -11.59
N SER A 31 3.05 0.18 -12.78
CA SER A 31 3.66 0.60 -14.06
C SER A 31 2.60 1.18 -14.99
N GLY A 32 3.01 2.12 -15.84
CA GLY A 32 2.14 2.81 -16.82
C GLY A 32 1.99 4.29 -16.53
N GLY A 33 1.69 5.08 -17.57
CA GLY A 33 1.85 6.54 -17.57
C GLY A 33 1.22 7.28 -16.38
N VAL A 34 0.04 6.86 -15.91
CA VAL A 34 -0.64 7.48 -14.75
C VAL A 34 0.12 7.22 -13.44
N LEU A 35 0.55 5.98 -13.18
CA LEU A 35 1.25 5.60 -11.96
C LEU A 35 2.71 6.11 -11.97
N SER A 36 3.36 6.03 -13.13
CA SER A 36 4.75 6.42 -13.33
C SER A 36 4.96 7.94 -13.33
N HIS A 37 3.96 8.73 -13.73
CA HIS A 37 4.06 10.19 -13.83
C HIS A 37 3.08 10.96 -12.93
N ALA A 38 2.49 10.32 -11.92
CA ALA A 38 1.68 11.05 -10.94
C ALA A 38 2.49 12.22 -10.32
N PRO A 39 1.96 13.46 -10.33
CA PRO A 39 2.68 14.64 -9.85
C PRO A 39 3.20 14.51 -8.42
N ARG A 40 2.48 13.78 -7.56
CA ARG A 40 2.93 13.42 -6.21
C ARG A 40 2.89 11.91 -6.07
N ARG A 41 3.99 11.31 -5.62
CA ARG A 41 4.13 9.84 -5.51
C ARG A 41 3.11 9.17 -4.58
N VAL A 42 2.59 9.92 -3.60
CA VAL A 42 1.49 9.48 -2.74
C VAL A 42 0.18 9.24 -3.50
N GLN A 43 -0.04 9.91 -4.63
CA GLN A 43 -1.20 9.66 -5.50
C GLN A 43 -1.12 8.27 -6.14
N SER A 44 0.07 7.86 -6.61
CA SER A 44 0.31 6.49 -7.09
C SER A 44 0.06 5.47 -5.98
N ALA A 45 0.56 5.71 -4.78
CA ALA A 45 0.33 4.84 -3.63
C ALA A 45 -1.18 4.68 -3.33
N MET A 46 -1.92 5.79 -3.28
CA MET A 46 -3.36 5.78 -3.01
C MET A 46 -4.14 5.04 -4.10
N MET A 47 -3.86 5.31 -5.38
CA MET A 47 -4.49 4.59 -6.50
C MET A 47 -4.23 3.08 -6.40
N MET A 48 -3.01 2.68 -6.07
CA MET A 48 -2.63 1.26 -5.92
C MET A 48 -3.33 0.60 -4.72
N LEU A 49 -3.42 1.28 -3.58
CA LEU A 49 -4.11 0.78 -2.39
C LEU A 49 -5.61 0.62 -2.64
N ASP A 50 -6.24 1.59 -3.31
CA ASP A 50 -7.69 1.57 -3.58
C ASP A 50 -8.06 0.52 -4.64
N ALA A 51 -7.21 0.35 -5.67
CA ALA A 51 -7.48 -0.58 -6.76
C ALA A 51 -7.19 -2.04 -6.38
N PHE A 52 -6.03 -2.32 -5.79
CA PHE A 52 -5.58 -3.68 -5.51
C PHE A 52 -5.91 -4.16 -4.10
N GLN A 53 -6.16 -3.23 -3.16
CA GLN A 53 -6.53 -3.54 -1.79
C GLN A 53 -5.61 -4.60 -1.15
N PRO A 54 -4.27 -4.41 -1.15
CA PRO A 54 -3.35 -5.36 -0.54
C PRO A 54 -3.67 -5.54 0.95
N GLU A 55 -3.32 -6.71 1.49
CA GLU A 55 -3.59 -7.13 2.86
C GLU A 55 -2.26 -7.42 3.59
N GLY A 56 -2.21 -7.19 4.90
CA GLY A 56 -0.99 -7.38 5.69
C GLY A 56 0.06 -6.30 5.41
N ILE A 57 1.32 -6.70 5.28
CA ILE A 57 2.44 -5.81 4.97
C ILE A 57 2.84 -6.00 3.51
N THR A 58 2.74 -4.94 2.71
CA THR A 58 3.09 -4.96 1.28
C THR A 58 3.96 -3.78 0.92
N MET A 59 5.09 -4.01 0.26
CA MET A 59 5.92 -2.95 -0.30
C MET A 59 5.27 -2.37 -1.56
N LEU A 60 5.10 -1.05 -1.61
CA LEU A 60 4.60 -0.35 -2.79
C LEU A 60 5.75 0.28 -3.56
N THR A 61 5.78 0.06 -4.87
CA THR A 61 6.79 0.63 -5.77
C THR A 61 6.17 1.07 -7.09
N VAL A 62 6.87 1.92 -7.85
CA VAL A 62 6.49 2.23 -9.23
C VAL A 62 7.68 2.06 -10.17
N ASP A 63 7.40 1.54 -11.37
CA ASP A 63 8.31 1.63 -12.51
C ASP A 63 8.21 3.05 -13.08
N SER A 64 9.23 3.86 -12.82
CA SER A 64 9.17 5.30 -13.10
C SER A 64 9.49 5.66 -14.55
N ILE A 65 10.18 4.79 -15.28
CA ILE A 65 10.65 5.04 -16.65
C ILE A 65 10.02 4.11 -17.68
N PHE A 66 9.09 3.25 -17.25
CA PHE A 66 8.36 2.31 -18.11
C PHE A 66 9.29 1.37 -18.90
N MET A 67 10.40 0.97 -18.27
CA MET A 67 11.38 0.08 -18.88
C MET A 67 11.18 -1.38 -18.52
N MET A 68 10.30 -1.71 -17.58
CA MET A 68 10.11 -3.11 -17.14
C MET A 68 9.86 -4.08 -18.31
N PRO A 69 9.00 -3.81 -19.32
CA PRO A 69 8.82 -4.72 -20.46
C PRO A 69 10.10 -4.91 -21.28
N HIS A 70 10.90 -3.84 -21.46
CA HIS A 70 12.14 -3.88 -22.23
C HIS A 70 13.24 -4.64 -21.46
N LEU A 71 13.34 -4.44 -20.15
CA LEU A 71 14.27 -5.16 -19.29
C LEU A 71 13.93 -6.66 -19.20
N GLY A 72 12.64 -7.02 -19.29
CA GLY A 72 12.22 -8.41 -19.42
C GLY A 72 12.67 -9.08 -20.73
N VAL A 73 12.90 -8.32 -21.80
CA VAL A 73 13.52 -8.86 -23.02
C VAL A 73 15.04 -8.98 -22.82
N LEU A 74 15.68 -7.94 -22.27
CA LEU A 74 17.12 -7.91 -22.00
C LEU A 74 17.57 -9.04 -21.07
N SER A 75 16.75 -9.42 -20.09
CA SER A 75 17.10 -10.46 -19.12
C SER A 75 17.35 -11.84 -19.74
N ASN A 76 16.81 -12.12 -20.95
CA ASN A 76 17.11 -13.35 -21.69
C ASN A 76 18.55 -13.42 -22.20
N VAL A 77 19.24 -12.27 -22.27
CA VAL A 77 20.61 -12.16 -22.78
C VAL A 77 21.58 -11.78 -21.65
N HIS A 78 21.19 -10.82 -20.79
CA HIS A 78 22.00 -10.32 -19.68
C HIS A 78 21.13 -10.06 -18.44
N GLU A 79 20.80 -11.14 -17.72
CA GLU A 79 19.94 -11.10 -16.53
C GLU A 79 20.46 -10.13 -15.45
N GLU A 80 21.74 -10.23 -15.06
CA GLU A 80 22.31 -9.39 -14.00
C GLU A 80 22.20 -7.88 -14.32
N ALA A 81 22.53 -7.49 -15.56
CA ALA A 81 22.45 -6.10 -15.98
C ALA A 81 20.99 -5.61 -16.05
N ALA A 82 20.07 -6.45 -16.51
CA ALA A 82 18.64 -6.12 -16.53
C ALA A 82 18.10 -5.91 -15.12
N THR A 83 18.47 -6.76 -14.17
CA THR A 83 18.08 -6.65 -12.76
C THR A 83 18.69 -5.42 -12.10
N GLU A 84 19.97 -5.11 -12.36
CA GLU A 84 20.62 -3.94 -11.77
C GLU A 84 19.98 -2.63 -12.24
N VAL A 85 19.73 -2.49 -13.56
CA VAL A 85 19.03 -1.33 -14.12
C VAL A 85 17.59 -1.26 -13.59
N PHE A 86 16.94 -2.40 -13.42
CA PHE A 86 15.58 -2.43 -12.88
C PHE A 86 15.51 -1.92 -11.44
N ASP A 87 16.34 -2.46 -10.54
CA ASP A 87 16.31 -2.08 -9.12
C ASP A 87 16.85 -0.67 -8.88
N ARG A 88 17.88 -0.24 -9.62
CA ARG A 88 18.54 1.05 -9.38
C ARG A 88 17.91 2.21 -10.14
N ASP A 89 17.54 2.00 -11.41
CA ASP A 89 17.16 3.10 -12.31
C ASP A 89 15.64 3.16 -12.57
N CYS A 90 14.93 2.03 -12.44
CA CYS A 90 13.50 1.99 -12.75
C CYS A 90 12.61 2.10 -11.52
N LEU A 91 12.95 1.37 -10.45
CA LEU A 91 12.10 1.23 -9.28
C LEU A 91 12.20 2.42 -8.32
N ILE A 92 11.08 3.12 -8.15
CA ILE A 92 10.91 4.06 -7.05
C ILE A 92 10.13 3.38 -5.93
N ARG A 93 10.75 3.25 -4.75
CA ARG A 93 10.09 2.75 -3.54
C ARG A 93 9.18 3.82 -2.95
N LEU A 94 7.88 3.56 -2.95
CA LEU A 94 6.90 4.44 -2.31
C LEU A 94 6.93 4.24 -0.78
N GLY A 95 7.08 3.00 -0.36
CA GLY A 95 7.18 2.55 1.03
C GLY A 95 6.22 1.39 1.32
N SER A 96 6.38 0.77 2.48
CA SER A 96 5.48 -0.30 2.93
C SER A 96 4.09 0.22 3.29
N ALA A 97 3.06 -0.52 2.92
CA ALA A 97 1.70 -0.38 3.43
C ALA A 97 1.41 -1.46 4.47
N ILE A 98 0.77 -1.08 5.57
CA ILE A 98 0.22 -1.97 6.60
C ILE A 98 -1.31 -1.89 6.51
N ALA A 99 -1.96 -2.94 6.03
CA ALA A 99 -3.39 -2.98 5.75
C ALA A 99 -4.06 -4.22 6.36
N PRO A 100 -4.63 -4.12 7.57
CA PRO A 100 -5.31 -5.24 8.20
C PRO A 100 -6.54 -5.71 7.40
N LYS A 101 -6.65 -7.01 7.16
CA LYS A 101 -7.82 -7.63 6.53
C LYS A 101 -8.96 -7.77 7.53
N GLY A 102 -10.07 -7.11 7.25
CA GLY A 102 -11.26 -7.15 8.09
C GLY A 102 -12.11 -5.90 7.94
N THR A 103 -13.27 -5.92 8.60
CA THR A 103 -14.21 -4.80 8.65
C THR A 103 -14.69 -4.58 10.08
N SER A 104 -15.03 -3.34 10.40
CA SER A 104 -15.60 -2.94 11.69
C SER A 104 -16.48 -1.71 11.51
N LYS A 105 -16.99 -1.16 12.61
CA LYS A 105 -17.65 0.15 12.60
C LYS A 105 -16.59 1.25 12.69
N GLU A 106 -16.85 2.36 12.02
CA GLU A 106 -16.00 3.55 12.07
C GLU A 106 -15.62 3.93 13.51
N GLY A 107 -14.35 4.27 13.73
CA GLY A 107 -13.83 4.69 15.02
C GLY A 107 -13.66 3.58 16.07
N LYS A 108 -14.05 2.32 15.78
CA LYS A 108 -13.74 1.18 16.65
C LYS A 108 -12.27 0.78 16.57
N PRO A 109 -11.71 0.10 17.58
CA PRO A 109 -10.33 -0.39 17.51
C PRO A 109 -10.09 -1.28 16.28
N CYS A 110 -8.98 -1.05 15.59
CA CYS A 110 -8.49 -1.89 14.49
C CYS A 110 -7.24 -2.66 14.89
N MET A 111 -6.23 -1.96 15.43
CA MET A 111 -4.99 -2.56 15.92
C MET A 111 -4.25 -1.64 16.87
N ASN A 112 -3.38 -2.19 17.71
CA ASN A 112 -2.28 -1.43 18.31
C ASN A 112 -1.02 -1.58 17.46
N LEU A 113 -0.37 -0.47 17.16
CA LEU A 113 0.84 -0.43 16.35
C LEU A 113 2.00 0.15 17.17
N THR A 114 3.08 -0.61 17.26
CA THR A 114 4.37 -0.13 17.73
C THR A 114 5.35 -0.11 16.57
N VAL A 115 5.97 1.04 16.32
CA VAL A 115 7.03 1.21 15.32
C VAL A 115 8.32 1.63 16.01
N ILE A 116 9.39 0.87 15.78
CA ILE A 116 10.73 1.15 16.29
C ILE A 116 11.56 1.67 15.13
N LEU A 117 11.83 2.97 15.13
CA LEU A 117 12.58 3.67 14.09
C LEU A 117 14.08 3.32 14.12
N PRO A 118 14.84 3.59 13.04
CA PRO A 118 16.28 3.32 12.98
C PRO A 118 17.09 3.94 14.12
N ASP A 119 16.66 5.10 14.63
CA ASP A 119 17.29 5.81 15.75
C ASP A 119 16.88 5.31 17.13
N GLY A 120 16.06 4.26 17.19
CA GLY A 120 15.55 3.64 18.41
C GLY A 120 14.31 4.32 19.01
N ARG A 121 13.83 5.45 18.45
CA ARG A 121 12.56 6.05 18.88
C ARG A 121 11.42 5.07 18.65
N LYS A 122 10.51 5.01 19.63
CA LYS A 122 9.30 4.20 19.57
C LYS A 122 8.07 5.08 19.34
N ILE A 123 7.26 4.69 18.37
CA ILE A 123 5.94 5.26 18.13
C ILE A 123 4.94 4.19 18.53
N GLU A 124 4.09 4.47 19.52
CA GLU A 124 3.01 3.59 19.96
C GLU A 124 1.68 4.29 19.71
N ARG A 125 0.78 3.61 19.00
CA ARG A 125 -0.52 4.17 18.62
C ARG A 125 -1.60 3.10 18.62
N GLU A 126 -2.71 3.41 19.29
CA GLU A 126 -3.98 2.72 19.04
C GLU A 126 -4.55 3.26 17.71
N VAL A 127 -4.76 2.37 16.75
CA VAL A 127 -5.28 2.70 15.43
C VAL A 127 -6.73 2.26 15.32
N LYS A 128 -7.60 3.18 14.94
CA LYS A 128 -9.04 2.94 14.78
C LYS A 128 -9.38 2.56 13.35
N PHE A 129 -10.46 1.79 13.19
CA PHE A 129 -11.03 1.47 11.90
C PHE A 129 -11.49 2.75 11.20
N GLY A 130 -11.10 2.90 9.94
CA GLY A 130 -11.29 4.09 9.12
C GLY A 130 -10.11 5.07 9.12
N GLU A 131 -9.13 4.90 10.01
CA GLU A 131 -7.91 5.71 10.00
C GLU A 131 -7.00 5.32 8.83
N PHE A 132 -6.40 6.34 8.22
CA PHE A 132 -5.50 6.21 7.09
C PHE A 132 -4.44 7.30 7.22
N PHE A 133 -3.17 6.95 7.36
CA PHE A 133 -2.10 7.93 7.60
C PHE A 133 -0.74 7.39 7.16
N LYS A 134 0.28 8.25 7.13
CA LYS A 134 1.67 7.87 6.86
C LYS A 134 2.57 8.13 8.06
N ILE A 135 3.56 7.28 8.27
CA ILE A 135 4.66 7.45 9.21
C ILE A 135 5.89 7.83 8.37
N PRO A 136 6.53 8.99 8.62
CA PRO A 136 7.75 9.38 7.91
C PRO A 136 8.86 8.34 8.12
N LEU A 137 9.31 7.74 7.02
CA LEU A 137 10.45 6.83 6.96
C LEU A 137 11.02 6.92 5.54
N GLY A 138 12.30 7.28 5.42
CA GLY A 138 12.96 7.58 4.15
C GLY A 138 13.22 6.36 3.29
N VAL A 139 13.64 6.60 2.04
CA VAL A 139 14.03 5.54 1.10
C VAL A 139 15.19 4.73 1.68
N GLY A 140 15.04 3.41 1.75
CA GLY A 140 16.04 2.49 2.29
C GLY A 140 16.11 2.45 3.82
N GLU A 141 15.37 3.31 4.54
CA GLU A 141 15.26 3.22 5.99
C GLU A 141 14.28 2.11 6.37
N LYS A 142 14.66 1.34 7.39
CA LYS A 142 13.89 0.18 7.88
C LYS A 142 13.49 0.36 9.33
N ALA A 143 12.25 -0.01 9.65
CA ALA A 143 11.72 0.04 11.01
C ALA A 143 11.16 -1.32 11.40
N LYS A 144 11.33 -1.70 12.67
CA LYS A 144 10.65 -2.88 13.22
C LYS A 144 9.24 -2.50 13.63
N VAL A 145 8.28 -3.37 13.32
CA VAL A 145 6.88 -3.17 13.68
C VAL A 145 6.38 -4.32 14.53
N VAL A 146 5.56 -3.98 15.51
CA VAL A 146 4.71 -4.91 16.24
C VAL A 146 3.28 -4.49 15.98
N ILE A 147 2.49 -5.41 15.44
CA ILE A 147 1.10 -5.18 15.07
C ILE A 147 0.23 -6.14 15.87
N GLU A 148 -0.65 -5.59 16.70
CA GLU A 148 -1.60 -6.34 17.51
C GLU A 148 -3.02 -6.02 17.01
N PRO A 149 -3.54 -6.78 16.03
CA PRO A 149 -4.87 -6.53 15.49
C PRO A 149 -5.97 -6.87 16.51
N ASP A 150 -7.08 -6.14 16.45
CA ASP A 150 -8.31 -6.57 17.11
C ASP A 150 -8.79 -7.91 16.53
N LYS A 151 -9.60 -8.66 17.28
CA LYS A 151 -10.03 -10.03 16.97
C LYS A 151 -10.64 -10.23 15.58
N ASN A 152 -11.19 -9.18 14.96
CA ASN A 152 -11.82 -9.25 13.65
C ASN A 152 -10.84 -9.03 12.48
N PHE A 153 -9.60 -8.62 12.76
CA PHE A 153 -8.61 -8.26 11.75
C PHE A 153 -7.48 -9.29 11.67
N ASP A 154 -6.98 -9.50 10.47
CA ASP A 154 -5.80 -10.32 10.18
C ASP A 154 -4.73 -9.46 9.51
N VAL A 155 -3.48 -9.60 9.94
CA VAL A 155 -2.33 -8.87 9.39
C VAL A 155 -1.28 -9.81 8.78
N GLY A 156 -1.59 -11.11 8.68
CA GLY A 156 -0.72 -12.15 8.09
C GLY A 156 -0.42 -13.33 9.02
N ALA A 157 -0.73 -13.19 10.32
CA ALA A 157 -0.54 -14.24 11.33
C ALA A 157 -1.82 -15.00 11.67
N GLY A 158 -2.96 -14.62 11.09
CA GLY A 158 -4.30 -15.06 11.47
C GLY A 158 -5.06 -13.99 12.27
N LYS A 159 -6.39 -14.11 12.31
CA LYS A 159 -7.27 -13.16 13.00
C LYS A 159 -6.91 -12.94 14.48
N GLY A 160 -6.76 -11.68 14.87
CA GLY A 160 -6.43 -11.26 16.25
C GLY A 160 -5.04 -11.69 16.73
N LYS A 161 -4.18 -12.22 15.84
CA LYS A 161 -2.85 -12.68 16.21
C LYS A 161 -1.82 -11.59 15.94
N ARG A 162 -0.97 -11.38 16.95
CA ARG A 162 0.16 -10.47 16.91
C ARG A 162 1.14 -10.87 15.79
N LEU A 163 1.61 -9.88 15.04
CA LEU A 163 2.66 -10.01 14.05
C LEU A 163 3.82 -9.09 14.42
N GLU A 164 5.04 -9.63 14.39
CA GLU A 164 6.26 -8.84 14.41
C GLU A 164 6.88 -8.88 13.01
N GLY A 165 7.35 -7.75 12.50
CA GLY A 165 7.88 -7.65 11.16
C GLY A 165 8.81 -6.46 10.96
N GLU A 166 9.21 -6.26 9.71
CA GLU A 166 9.98 -5.12 9.26
C GLU A 166 9.22 -4.41 8.14
N VAL A 167 9.25 -3.09 8.16
CA VAL A 167 8.77 -2.23 7.09
C VAL A 167 9.91 -1.38 6.57
N GLU A 168 9.88 -1.06 5.28
CA GLU A 168 10.83 -0.16 4.66
C GLU A 168 10.10 1.10 4.19
N GLY A 169 10.74 2.25 4.39
CA GLY A 169 10.26 3.54 3.98
C GLY A 169 10.37 3.77 2.47
N GLY A 170 10.11 4.99 2.06
CA GLY A 170 10.16 5.35 0.66
C GLY A 170 9.86 6.83 0.47
N VAL A 171 9.65 7.24 -0.77
CA VAL A 171 9.32 8.64 -1.09
C VAL A 171 7.99 9.09 -0.48
N VAL A 172 7.13 8.17 -0.04
CA VAL A 172 5.88 8.46 0.69
C VAL A 172 6.01 8.17 2.19
N GLY A 173 6.82 7.18 2.57
CA GLY A 173 6.92 6.66 3.94
C GLY A 173 6.12 5.39 4.14
N VAL A 174 5.91 4.98 5.39
CA VAL A 174 5.10 3.80 5.72
C VAL A 174 3.64 4.20 5.82
N ILE A 175 2.77 3.60 5.02
CA ILE A 175 1.33 3.89 5.01
C ILE A 175 0.61 2.90 5.92
N VAL A 176 -0.26 3.40 6.79
CA VAL A 176 -1.14 2.60 7.62
C VAL A 176 -2.56 2.78 7.10
N ASP A 177 -3.17 1.68 6.63
CA ASP A 177 -4.47 1.66 5.98
C ASP A 177 -5.46 0.78 6.74
N CYS A 178 -6.18 1.40 7.68
CA CYS A 178 -7.23 0.76 8.46
C CYS A 178 -8.63 1.04 7.91
N ARG A 179 -8.75 1.43 6.63
CA ARG A 179 -10.05 1.68 5.96
C ARG A 179 -10.84 0.40 5.70
N GLY A 180 -10.21 -0.75 5.88
CA GLY A 180 -10.80 -2.08 5.74
C GLY A 180 -10.45 -2.76 4.43
N ARG A 181 -10.61 -4.09 4.45
CA ARG A 181 -10.50 -4.97 3.28
C ARG A 181 -11.66 -5.97 3.37
N PRO A 182 -12.69 -5.85 2.50
CA PRO A 182 -12.82 -4.86 1.42
C PRO A 182 -12.98 -3.42 1.92
N LEU A 183 -12.51 -2.46 1.12
CA LEU A 183 -12.72 -1.02 1.30
C LEU A 183 -14.20 -0.70 1.09
N LEU A 184 -14.83 -0.09 2.10
CA LEU A 184 -16.22 0.34 2.05
C LEU A 184 -16.26 1.85 1.88
N ILE A 185 -16.94 2.30 0.82
CA ILE A 185 -17.19 3.72 0.55
C ILE A 185 -18.62 4.05 0.98
N PRO A 186 -18.85 5.12 1.76
CA PRO A 186 -20.19 5.53 2.14
C PRO A 186 -21.11 5.75 0.92
N GLU A 187 -22.35 5.27 1.01
CA GLU A 187 -23.36 5.46 -0.04
C GLU A 187 -23.94 6.88 -0.01
N ASP A 188 -24.09 7.45 1.19
CA ASP A 188 -24.52 8.83 1.37
C ASP A 188 -23.50 9.80 0.74
N PRO A 189 -23.94 10.73 -0.15
CA PRO A 189 -23.03 11.65 -0.81
C PRO A 189 -22.25 12.58 0.12
N GLU A 190 -22.87 13.08 1.20
CA GLU A 190 -22.23 14.02 2.12
C GLU A 190 -21.16 13.28 2.94
N GLU A 191 -21.54 12.14 3.52
CA GLU A 191 -20.61 11.28 4.27
C GLU A 191 -19.45 10.81 3.39
N ARG A 192 -19.72 10.47 2.12
CA ARG A 192 -18.68 10.07 1.17
C ARG A 192 -17.69 11.20 0.88
N VAL A 193 -18.17 12.42 0.67
CA VAL A 193 -17.29 13.58 0.41
C VAL A 193 -16.42 13.87 1.63
N GLU A 194 -17.01 13.89 2.82
CA GLU A 194 -16.27 14.11 4.08
C GLU A 194 -15.19 13.04 4.26
N LYS A 195 -15.57 11.76 4.08
CA LYS A 195 -14.66 10.64 4.28
C LYS A 195 -13.50 10.64 3.28
N LEU A 196 -13.77 10.81 1.99
CA LEU A 196 -12.74 10.89 0.97
C LEU A 196 -11.81 12.09 1.19
N SER A 197 -12.36 13.23 1.63
CA SER A 197 -11.57 14.42 1.97
C SER A 197 -10.61 14.12 3.12
N SER A 198 -11.10 13.49 4.20
CA SER A 198 -10.25 13.15 5.35
C SER A 198 -9.03 12.28 4.98
N TRP A 199 -9.20 11.34 4.03
CA TRP A 199 -8.11 10.49 3.54
C TRP A 199 -7.12 11.25 2.66
N ILE A 200 -7.62 12.14 1.80
CA ILE A 200 -6.80 13.01 0.95
C ILE A 200 -5.93 13.92 1.80
N GLU A 201 -6.50 14.52 2.85
CA GLU A 201 -5.80 15.41 3.76
C GLU A 201 -4.74 14.66 4.57
N SER A 202 -5.09 13.52 5.15
CA SER A 202 -4.19 12.73 6.01
C SER A 202 -2.93 12.24 5.31
N LEU A 203 -3.01 11.98 4.00
CA LEU A 203 -1.85 11.60 3.19
C LEU A 203 -1.20 12.78 2.44
N GLU A 204 -1.80 13.97 2.46
CA GLU A 204 -1.39 15.15 1.70
C GLU A 204 -1.32 14.86 0.18
N VAL A 205 -2.37 14.23 -0.32
CA VAL A 205 -2.49 13.76 -1.71
C VAL A 205 -2.47 14.92 -2.71
N TYR A 206 -3.02 16.07 -2.29
CA TYR A 206 -3.00 17.33 -3.02
C TYR A 206 -2.49 18.46 -2.13
N PRO A 207 -2.07 19.61 -2.70
CA PRO A 207 -1.83 20.81 -1.92
C PRO A 207 -3.10 21.21 -1.15
N ILE A 208 -3.02 21.20 0.19
CA ILE A 208 -4.17 21.30 1.08
C ILE A 208 -4.99 22.58 0.86
N GLU A 209 -4.33 23.71 0.64
CA GLU A 209 -5.01 25.00 0.40
C GLU A 209 -5.84 24.99 -0.88
N ALA A 210 -5.29 24.44 -1.97
CA ALA A 210 -5.98 24.33 -3.25
C ALA A 210 -7.14 23.34 -3.17
N TYR A 211 -6.95 22.24 -2.45
CA TYR A 211 -7.97 21.22 -2.23
C TYR A 211 -9.14 21.78 -1.41
N ASN A 212 -8.87 22.41 -0.27
CA ASN A 212 -9.90 22.95 0.62
C ASN A 212 -10.73 24.02 -0.08
N LYS A 213 -10.11 24.89 -0.88
CA LYS A 213 -10.82 25.89 -1.69
C LYS A 213 -11.79 25.24 -2.69
N LEU A 214 -11.42 24.10 -3.26
CA LEU A 214 -12.28 23.36 -4.20
C LEU A 214 -13.46 22.72 -3.47
N VAL A 215 -13.23 22.10 -2.31
CA VAL A 215 -14.29 21.46 -1.51
C VAL A 215 -15.26 22.50 -0.93
N SER A 216 -14.78 23.63 -0.43
CA SER A 216 -15.62 24.71 0.14
C SER A 216 -16.39 25.53 -0.90
N SER A 217 -16.12 25.30 -2.20
CA SER A 217 -16.75 26.04 -3.30
C SER A 217 -18.05 25.38 -3.81
N LYS A 218 -18.44 24.27 -3.19
CA LYS A 218 -19.70 23.56 -3.40
C LYS A 218 -20.67 23.84 -2.26
#